data_AF-A0AAN4YSJ5-F1
#
_entry.id   AF-A0AAN4YSJ5-F1
#
_cell.length_a   1.000
_cell.length_b   1.000
_cell.length_c   1.000
_cell.angle_alpha   90.00
_cell.angle_beta   90.00
_cell.angle_gamma   90.00
#
_symmetry.space_group_name_H-M   'P 1'
#
loop_
_entity.id
_entity.type
_entity.pdbx_description
1 polymer ?
#
loop_
_entity_poly.entity_id
_entity_poly.type
_entity_poly.pdbx_seq_one_letter_code
_entity_poly.pdbx_strand_id
1 'polypeptide(L)'
;MEETVRLATARMIPAPPPVDIPKSYETLLLTDVKVSHHPEGAPVATPVVVVTLNRPDKNNAFSTHLMDAFEKLYPLFDVHERVKVVVLTATGKIFCAGADLKEPYKPAKERPLDFRDP
;
A
#
# COMPACT_ATOMS: atom_id res chain seq x y z
N MET A 1 1.56 -40.94 -28.44
CA MET A 1 1.58 -41.23 -26.99
C MET A 1 2.98 -40.93 -26.49
N GLU A 2 3.32 -39.64 -26.34
CA GLU A 2 4.47 -39.13 -25.56
C GLU A 2 4.64 -37.59 -25.60
N GLU A 3 3.65 -36.83 -26.08
CA GLU A 3 3.77 -35.37 -26.22
C GLU A 3 2.66 -34.64 -25.44
N THR A 4 2.54 -34.94 -24.14
CA THR A 4 1.54 -34.27 -23.27
C THR A 4 2.06 -34.00 -21.85
N VAL A 5 3.37 -34.18 -21.56
CA VAL A 5 3.91 -34.09 -20.19
C VAL A 5 4.98 -33.00 -20.01
N ARG A 6 4.96 -31.91 -20.79
CA ARG A 6 5.92 -30.79 -20.62
C ARG A 6 5.30 -29.40 -20.60
N LEU A 7 4.15 -29.22 -19.94
CA LEU A 7 3.70 -27.88 -19.55
C LEU A 7 3.11 -27.89 -18.13
N ALA A 8 3.86 -28.44 -17.18
CA ALA A 8 3.52 -28.33 -15.76
C ALA A 8 4.00 -26.98 -15.20
N THR A 9 3.06 -26.24 -14.62
CA THR A 9 3.23 -25.16 -13.62
C THR A 9 3.95 -23.87 -14.06
N ALA A 10 3.30 -23.08 -14.91
CA ALA A 10 3.33 -21.64 -14.67
C ALA A 10 2.70 -21.42 -13.28
N ARG A 11 3.47 -20.95 -12.30
CA ARG A 11 3.00 -20.64 -10.94
C ARG A 11 1.81 -19.69 -11.06
N MET A 12 0.59 -20.23 -10.94
CA MET A 12 -0.63 -19.45 -10.93
C MET A 12 -0.68 -18.74 -9.58
N ILE A 13 -0.11 -17.53 -9.53
CA ILE A 13 -0.33 -16.62 -8.41
C ILE A 13 -1.85 -16.47 -8.32
N PRO A 14 -2.49 -16.86 -7.20
CA PRO A 14 -3.92 -16.72 -7.07
C PRO A 14 -4.27 -15.24 -7.26
N ALA A 15 -5.30 -14.97 -8.08
CA ALA A 15 -5.76 -13.61 -8.29
C ALA A 15 -6.00 -12.96 -6.91
N PRO A 16 -5.54 -11.72 -6.69
CA PRO A 16 -5.78 -11.06 -5.42
C PRO A 16 -7.29 -11.04 -5.13
N PRO A 17 -7.69 -11.14 -3.85
CA PRO A 17 -9.10 -11.06 -3.50
C PRO A 17 -9.72 -9.78 -4.10
N PRO A 18 -11.00 -9.81 -4.50
CA PRO A 18 -11.68 -8.63 -5.02
C PRO A 18 -11.57 -7.49 -4.01
N VAL A 19 -11.08 -6.33 -4.47
CA VAL A 19 -10.91 -5.15 -3.62
C VAL A 19 -11.99 -4.13 -3.96
N ASP A 20 -12.75 -3.70 -2.95
CA ASP A 20 -13.75 -2.65 -3.12
C ASP A 20 -13.07 -1.28 -3.22
N ILE A 21 -13.06 -0.72 -4.43
CA ILE A 21 -12.42 0.55 -4.73
C ILE A 21 -13.30 1.71 -4.22
N PRO A 22 -12.82 2.55 -3.28
CA PRO A 22 -13.61 3.68 -2.80
C PRO A 22 -13.71 4.76 -3.88
N LYS A 23 -14.81 5.52 -3.87
CA LYS A 23 -14.95 6.68 -4.77
C LYS A 23 -13.88 7.74 -4.50
N SER A 24 -13.55 7.96 -3.24
CA SER A 24 -12.54 8.92 -2.77
C SER A 24 -11.68 8.26 -1.70
N TYR A 25 -10.38 8.44 -1.77
CA TYR A 25 -9.44 7.92 -0.75
C TYR A 25 -9.38 8.80 0.51
N GLU A 26 -9.89 10.03 0.46
CA GLU A 26 -9.93 10.97 1.59
C GLU A 26 -10.90 10.52 2.69
N THR A 27 -11.81 9.60 2.37
CA THR A 27 -12.76 9.04 3.34
C THR A 27 -12.16 7.88 4.15
N LEU A 28 -10.95 7.44 3.84
CA LEU A 28 -10.32 6.32 4.54
C LEU A 28 -9.77 6.78 5.90
N LEU A 29 -10.18 6.09 6.96
CA LEU A 29 -9.65 6.30 8.30
C LEU A 29 -8.37 5.49 8.47
N LEU A 30 -7.24 6.18 8.55
CA LEU A 30 -5.91 5.62 8.71
C LEU A 30 -5.20 6.36 9.85
N THR A 31 -4.52 5.63 10.72
CA THR A 31 -3.95 6.19 11.97
C THR A 31 -2.75 7.11 11.69
N ASP A 32 -1.75 6.60 10.97
CA ASP A 32 -0.45 7.27 10.78
C ASP A 32 -0.25 7.79 9.34
N VAL A 33 -1.28 7.73 8.51
CA VAL A 33 -1.27 8.12 7.10
C VAL A 33 -2.48 8.99 6.80
N LYS A 34 -2.30 10.02 5.97
CA LYS A 34 -3.38 10.78 5.34
C LYS A 34 -3.33 10.56 3.83
N VAL A 35 -4.47 10.60 3.17
CA VAL A 35 -4.55 10.55 1.71
C VAL A 35 -5.35 11.73 1.23
N SER A 36 -4.83 12.44 0.23
CA SER A 36 -5.54 13.50 -0.47
C SER A 36 -5.44 13.32 -1.98
N HIS A 37 -6.34 13.97 -2.70
CA HIS A 37 -6.34 14.02 -4.15
C HIS A 37 -5.54 15.24 -4.61
N HIS A 38 -5.19 15.29 -5.89
CA HIS A 38 -4.74 16.53 -6.51
C HIS A 38 -5.71 16.97 -7.61
N PRO A 39 -6.34 18.16 -7.50
CA PRO A 39 -6.32 19.06 -6.33
C PRO A 39 -6.99 18.43 -5.09
N GLU A 40 -6.61 18.91 -3.90
CA GLU A 40 -7.13 18.43 -2.61
C GLU A 40 -8.64 18.70 -2.50
N GLY A 41 -9.38 17.78 -1.87
CA GLY A 41 -10.84 17.91 -1.69
C GLY A 41 -11.66 17.51 -2.91
N ALA A 42 -11.04 16.94 -3.95
CA ALA A 42 -11.79 16.38 -5.07
C ALA A 42 -12.76 15.29 -4.58
N PRO A 43 -14.03 15.29 -5.03
CA PRO A 43 -15.06 14.38 -4.51
C PRO A 43 -14.83 12.91 -4.92
N VAL A 44 -13.92 12.66 -5.85
CA VAL A 44 -13.57 11.35 -6.38
C VAL A 44 -12.07 11.26 -6.69
N ALA A 45 -11.54 10.03 -6.74
CA ALA A 45 -10.18 9.71 -7.18
C ALA A 45 -9.80 10.47 -8.47
N THR A 46 -8.68 11.19 -8.43
CA THR A 46 -8.07 11.86 -9.57
C THR A 46 -6.84 11.07 -10.04
N PRO A 47 -6.23 11.44 -11.18
CA PRO A 47 -5.01 10.78 -11.65
C PRO A 47 -3.80 10.85 -10.71
N VAL A 48 -3.81 11.78 -9.75
CA VAL A 48 -2.72 11.96 -8.80
C VAL A 48 -3.27 11.85 -7.39
N VAL A 49 -2.80 10.86 -6.64
CA VAL A 49 -3.12 10.66 -5.23
C VAL A 49 -1.89 10.97 -4.39
N VAL A 50 -2.06 11.73 -3.32
CA VAL A 50 -0.99 12.11 -2.40
C VAL A 50 -1.17 11.33 -1.09
N VAL A 51 -0.22 10.45 -0.80
CA VAL A 51 -0.14 9.72 0.47
C VAL A 51 0.85 10.47 1.37
N THR A 52 0.40 10.87 2.55
CA THR A 52 1.20 11.67 3.49
C THR A 52 1.41 10.90 4.79
N LEU A 53 2.66 10.65 5.16
CA LEU A 53 3.02 10.15 6.48
C LEU A 53 2.68 11.20 7.54
N ASN A 54 1.87 10.84 8.52
CA ASN A 54 1.26 11.78 9.48
C ASN A 54 1.56 11.38 10.93
N ARG A 55 2.84 11.18 11.25
CA ARG A 55 3.32 10.86 12.60
C ARG A 55 4.56 11.69 12.96
N PRO A 56 4.49 13.03 12.89
CA PRO A 56 5.65 13.91 12.98
C PRO A 56 6.36 13.84 14.33
N ASP A 57 5.65 13.59 15.43
CA ASP A 57 6.21 13.47 16.79
C ASP A 57 7.14 12.26 16.96
N LYS A 58 7.11 11.34 16.01
CA LYS A 58 7.99 10.16 15.94
C LYS A 58 8.86 10.18 14.69
N ASN A 59 9.07 11.36 14.10
CA ASN A 59 9.81 11.55 12.85
C ASN A 59 9.31 10.63 11.71
N ASN A 60 8.00 10.36 11.71
CA ASN A 60 7.34 9.44 10.78
C ASN A 60 8.00 8.05 10.74
N ALA A 61 8.57 7.58 11.86
CA ALA A 61 9.10 6.23 11.97
C ALA A 61 8.01 5.20 11.63
N PHE A 62 8.42 4.19 10.87
CA PHE A 62 7.57 3.19 10.22
C PHE A 62 7.03 2.20 11.26
N SER A 63 5.80 2.46 11.71
CA SER A 63 5.02 1.66 12.65
C SER A 63 4.26 0.54 11.94
N THR A 64 3.74 -0.41 12.73
CA THR A 64 2.81 -1.45 12.26
C THR A 64 1.57 -0.82 11.61
N HIS A 65 1.04 0.26 12.16
CA HIS A 65 -0.13 0.95 11.58
C HIS A 65 0.16 1.59 10.21
N LEU A 66 1.40 2.04 9.99
CA LEU A 66 1.82 2.58 8.70
C LEU A 66 1.98 1.45 7.67
N MET A 67 2.52 0.29 8.09
CA MET A 67 2.52 -0.94 7.28
C MET A 67 1.09 -1.34 6.88
N ASP A 68 0.18 -1.47 7.85
CA ASP A 68 -1.23 -1.83 7.61
C ASP A 68 -1.91 -0.86 6.63
N ALA A 69 -1.62 0.44 6.76
CA ALA A 69 -2.15 1.45 5.86
C ALA A 69 -1.65 1.25 4.42
N PHE A 70 -0.38 0.89 4.24
CA PHE A 70 0.18 0.64 2.92
C PHE A 70 -0.36 -0.65 2.30
N GLU A 71 -0.46 -1.72 3.09
CA GLU A 71 -1.08 -2.98 2.66
C GLU A 71 -2.53 -2.80 2.24
N LYS A 72 -3.25 -1.83 2.83
CA LYS A 72 -4.60 -1.47 2.42
C LYS A 72 -4.64 -0.58 1.17
N LEU A 73 -3.75 0.41 1.07
CA LEU A 73 -3.82 1.45 0.04
C LEU A 73 -3.26 1.01 -1.31
N TYR A 74 -2.07 0.41 -1.33
CA TYR A 74 -1.39 0.14 -2.60
C TYR A 74 -2.11 -0.88 -3.49
N PRO A 75 -2.73 -1.95 -2.97
CA PRO A 75 -3.58 -2.81 -3.79
C PRO A 75 -4.76 -2.09 -4.40
N LEU A 76 -5.37 -1.12 -3.69
CA LEU A 76 -6.44 -0.29 -4.25
C LEU A 76 -5.95 0.59 -5.40
N PHE A 77 -4.74 1.15 -5.28
CA PHE A 77 -4.16 1.99 -6.34
C PHE A 77 -3.78 1.17 -7.57
N ASP A 78 -3.26 -0.03 -7.38
CA ASP A 78 -2.81 -0.93 -8.45
C ASP A 78 -3.96 -1.28 -9.42
N VAL A 79 -5.16 -1.51 -8.88
CA VAL A 79 -6.34 -1.88 -9.68
C VAL A 79 -7.25 -0.71 -10.03
N HIS A 80 -7.07 0.48 -9.43
CA HIS A 80 -7.90 1.63 -9.74
C HIS A 80 -7.38 2.38 -10.97
N GLU A 81 -8.00 2.14 -12.13
CA GLU A 81 -7.59 2.69 -13.44
C GLU A 81 -7.42 4.22 -13.50
N ARG A 82 -8.10 4.98 -12.63
CA ARG A 82 -7.97 6.43 -12.60
C ARG A 82 -6.64 6.88 -12.03
N VAL A 83 -6.10 6.18 -11.02
CA VAL A 83 -4.86 6.54 -10.35
C VAL A 83 -3.68 6.27 -11.30
N LYS A 84 -2.91 7.31 -11.60
CA LYS A 84 -1.74 7.24 -12.51
C LYS A 84 -0.43 7.54 -11.80
N VAL A 85 -0.49 8.37 -10.77
CA VAL A 85 0.67 8.77 -9.96
C VAL A 85 0.29 8.73 -8.50
N VAL A 86 1.13 8.11 -7.69
CA VAL A 86 1.07 8.19 -6.23
C VAL A 86 2.26 9.00 -5.75
N VAL A 87 2.01 10.13 -5.12
CA VAL A 87 3.05 10.95 -4.47
C VAL A 87 3.10 10.53 -3.01
N LEU A 88 4.25 10.02 -2.56
CA LEU A 88 4.49 9.75 -1.15
C LEU A 88 5.26 10.92 -0.53
N THR A 89 4.68 11.54 0.49
CA THR A 89 5.27 12.68 1.21
C THR A 89 5.02 12.53 2.71
N ALA A 90 5.43 13.52 3.51
CA ALA A 90 5.31 13.46 4.96
C ALA A 90 5.01 14.84 5.57
N THR A 91 4.35 14.82 6.72
CA THR A 91 4.22 15.98 7.60
C THR A 91 5.48 16.17 8.46
N GLY A 92 5.72 17.40 8.91
CA GLY A 92 6.85 17.72 9.79
C GLY A 92 8.15 17.96 9.02
N LYS A 93 9.28 17.92 9.74
CA LYS A 93 10.60 18.29 9.21
C LYS A 93 11.35 17.13 8.53
N ILE A 94 10.98 15.89 8.84
CA ILE A 94 11.67 14.68 8.41
C ILE A 94 10.69 13.82 7.63
N PHE A 95 11.14 13.26 6.51
CA PHE A 95 10.31 12.35 5.72
C PHE A 95 9.95 11.09 6.49
N CYS A 96 10.94 10.26 6.85
CA CYS A 96 10.77 9.04 7.65
C CYS A 96 12.12 8.65 8.29
N ALA A 97 12.10 8.27 9.56
CA ALA A 97 13.30 7.85 10.30
C ALA A 97 13.67 6.37 10.14
N GLY A 98 12.95 5.61 9.31
CA GLY A 98 13.10 4.16 9.16
C GLY A 98 12.17 3.38 10.10
N ALA A 99 12.52 2.12 10.40
CA ALA A 99 11.70 1.24 11.24
C ALA A 99 11.51 1.79 12.67
N ASP A 100 10.30 1.68 13.21
CA ASP A 100 10.07 2.01 14.62
C ASP A 100 10.52 0.87 15.55
N LEU A 101 11.79 0.90 15.96
CA LEU A 101 12.39 -0.11 16.84
C LEU A 101 11.83 -0.11 18.28
N LYS A 102 10.96 0.85 18.63
CA LYS A 102 10.27 0.85 19.93
C LYS A 102 8.98 0.04 19.91
N GLU A 103 8.44 -0.26 18.73
CA GLU A 103 7.33 -1.20 18.62
C GLU A 103 7.86 -2.64 18.76
N PRO A 104 7.15 -3.50 19.50
CA PRO A 104 7.52 -4.90 19.56
C PRO A 104 7.40 -5.52 18.17
N TYR A 105 8.48 -6.16 17.71
CA TYR A 105 8.48 -6.92 16.47
C TYR A 105 7.42 -8.02 16.53
N LYS A 106 6.46 -7.95 15.62
CA LYS A 106 5.50 -9.03 15.37
C LYS A 106 5.85 -9.63 14.01
N PRO A 107 6.31 -10.89 13.96
CA PRO A 107 6.54 -11.53 12.67
C PRO A 107 5.21 -11.58 11.90
N ALA A 108 5.20 -11.01 10.70
CA ALA A 108 4.06 -11.17 9.81
C ALA A 108 3.93 -12.64 9.42
N LYS A 109 2.70 -13.09 9.10
CA LYS A 109 2.49 -14.40 8.46
C LYS A 109 2.86 -14.27 6.99
N GLU A 110 4.13 -14.05 6.73
CA GLU A 110 4.67 -13.88 5.38
C GLU A 110 4.52 -15.20 4.62
N ARG A 111 3.89 -15.13 3.45
CA ARG A 111 3.83 -16.24 2.52
C ARG A 111 5.06 -16.17 1.63
N PRO A 112 5.58 -17.30 1.14
CA PRO A 112 6.66 -17.32 0.16
C PRO A 112 6.37 -16.50 -1.11
N LEU A 113 5.10 -16.24 -1.41
CA LEU A 113 4.65 -15.43 -2.55
C LEU A 113 4.68 -13.91 -2.28
N ASP A 114 4.88 -13.48 -1.03
CA ASP A 114 4.91 -12.07 -0.66
C ASP A 114 6.30 -11.45 -0.92
N PHE A 115 7.31 -12.27 -1.22
CA PHE A 115 8.64 -11.83 -1.64
C PHE A 115 8.69 -11.59 -3.14
N ARG A 116 9.24 -10.43 -3.52
CA ARG A 116 9.33 -9.98 -4.93
C ARG A 116 10.32 -10.82 -5.75
N ASP A 117 11.22 -11.55 -5.10
CA ASP A 117 12.06 -12.60 -5.69
C ASP A 117 11.92 -13.91 -4.89
N PRO A 118 11.83 -15.07 -5.56
CA PRO A 118 11.74 -16.39 -4.93
C PRO A 118 13.04 -16.88 -4.29
#